data_AF-A0A7C8FVY2-F1
#
_entry.id   AF-A0A7C8FVY2-F1
#
_cell.length_a   1.000
_cell.length_b   1.000
_cell.length_c   1.000
_cell.angle_alpha   90.00
_cell.angle_beta   90.00
_cell.angle_gamma   90.00
#
_symmetry.space_group_name_H-M   'P 1'
#
loop_
_entity.id
_entity.type
_entity.pdbx_description
1 polymer ?
#
loop_
_entity_poly.entity_id
_entity_poly.type
_entity_poly.pdbx_seq_one_letter_code
_entity_poly.pdbx_strand_id
1 'polypeptide(L)' 'MPKMKTHRGMAKRVRVTGSGKLMRAKAYKSHILTKKSQKRKRNFRHETEIAEADTKVVKRQLGLR' A
#
# COMPACT_ATOMS: atom_id res chain seq x y z
N MET A 1 -10.02 -17.82 23.06
CA MET A 1 -8.99 -16.90 22.53
C MET A 1 -9.60 -16.07 21.41
N PRO A 2 -9.68 -14.73 21.53
CA PRO A 2 -10.35 -13.90 20.53
C PRO A 2 -9.56 -13.89 19.21
N LYS A 3 -10.26 -14.02 18.08
CA LYS A 3 -9.67 -13.94 16.73
C LYS A 3 -9.09 -12.54 16.52
N MET A 4 -7.88 -12.46 15.97
CA MET A 4 -7.27 -11.19 15.59
C MET A 4 -8.15 -10.50 14.53
N LYS A 5 -8.60 -9.28 14.82
CA LYS A 5 -9.41 -8.50 13.88
C LYS A 5 -8.50 -7.83 12.86
N THR A 6 -8.92 -7.85 11.60
CA THR A 6 -8.20 -7.17 10.53
C THR A 6 -8.34 -5.66 10.68
N HIS A 7 -7.23 -4.94 10.58
CA HIS A 7 -7.24 -3.48 10.59
C HIS A 7 -7.84 -2.98 9.28
N ARG A 8 -9.11 -2.59 9.32
CA ARG A 8 -9.89 -2.19 8.12
C ARG A 8 -9.27 -1.01 7.36
N GLY A 9 -8.59 -0.09 8.06
CA GLY A 9 -7.89 1.02 7.41
C GLY A 9 -6.70 0.57 6.56
N MET A 10 -6.02 -0.50 6.96
CA MET A 10 -4.90 -1.07 6.21
C MET A 10 -5.41 -1.93 5.04
N ALA A 11 -6.45 -2.74 5.29
CA ALA A 11 -7.08 -3.57 4.27
C ALA A 11 -7.64 -2.75 3.08
N LYS A 12 -8.03 -1.49 3.30
CA LYS A 12 -8.49 -0.59 2.22
C LYS A 12 -7.34 -0.02 1.37
N ARG A 13 -6.10 -0.04 1.86
CA ARG A 13 -4.95 0.66 1.26
C ARG A 13 -3.94 -0.27 0.60
N VAL A 14 -3.93 -1.54 0.98
CA VAL A 14 -2.96 -2.54 0.55
C VAL A 14 -3.68 -3.76 0.01
N ARG A 15 -3.22 -4.26 -1.14
CA ARG A 15 -3.67 -5.56 -1.67
C ARG A 15 -2.55 -6.59 -1.55
N VAL A 16 -2.96 -7.84 -1.38
CA VAL A 16 -2.06 -9.01 -1.41
C VAL A 16 -2.15 -9.62 -2.81
N THR A 17 -1.01 -9.82 -3.48
CA THR A 17 -0.96 -10.55 -4.76
C THR A 17 -1.09 -12.06 -4.54
N GLY A 18 -1.38 -12.82 -5.59
CA GLY A 18 -1.40 -14.30 -5.50
C GLY A 18 -0.06 -14.89 -5.04
N SER A 19 1.06 -14.21 -5.29
CA SER A 19 2.40 -14.56 -4.81
C SER A 19 2.73 -14.08 -3.39
N GLY A 20 1.78 -13.43 -2.69
CA GLY A 20 1.97 -12.95 -1.32
C GLY A 20 2.67 -11.60 -1.18
N LYS A 21 2.92 -10.89 -2.29
CA LYS A 21 3.48 -9.53 -2.27
C LYS A 21 2.43 -8.52 -1.81
N LEU A 22 2.88 -7.51 -1.08
CA LEU A 22 2.02 -6.43 -0.61
C LEU A 22 2.18 -5.21 -1.53
N MET A 23 1.11 -4.87 -2.24
CA MET A 23 1.08 -3.78 -3.19
C MET A 23 0.30 -2.59 -2.64
N ARG A 24 0.80 -1.38 -2.88
CA ARG A 24 0.16 -0.12 -2.48
C ARG A 24 0.16 0.89 -3.62
N ALA A 25 -0.78 1.83 -3.57
CA ALA A 25 -0.74 3.02 -4.41
C ALA A 25 0.42 3.96 -3.98
N LYS A 26 1.04 4.64 -4.95
CA LYS A 26 2.05 5.66 -4.68
C LYS A 26 1.40 6.94 -4.15
N ALA A 27 2.06 7.56 -3.18
CA ALA A 27 1.60 8.82 -2.58
C ALA A 27 1.82 10.02 -3.53
N TYR A 28 1.27 11.18 -3.15
CA TYR A 28 1.51 12.48 -3.80
C TYR A 28 0.85 12.72 -5.17
N LYS A 29 -0.20 11.97 -5.52
CA LYS A 29 -1.00 12.19 -6.74
C LYS A 29 -2.38 12.83 -6.50
N SER A 30 -2.75 13.15 -5.26
CA SER A 30 -4.10 13.68 -4.96
C SER A 30 -4.24 15.18 -5.18
N HIS A 31 -3.24 15.99 -4.83
CA HIS A 31 -3.30 17.46 -4.92
C HIS A 31 -1.93 18.06 -5.30
N ILE A 32 -1.94 19.37 -5.61
CA ILE A 32 -0.77 20.16 -6.07
C ILE A 32 -0.12 19.47 -7.27
N LEU A 33 -0.92 19.25 -8.32
CA LEU A 33 -0.50 18.55 -9.54
C LEU A 33 0.02 19.48 -10.64
N THR A 34 -0.31 20.77 -10.55
CA THR A 34 0.05 21.80 -11.54
C THR A 34 1.56 21.94 -11.67
N LYS A 35 2.28 22.08 -10.54
CA LYS A 35 3.75 22.21 -10.53
C LYS A 35 4.54 20.92 -10.75
N LYS A 36 3.86 19.76 -10.83
CA LYS A 36 4.52 18.46 -11.00
C LYS A 36 4.65 18.13 -12.49
N SER A 37 5.84 17.73 -12.92
CA SER A 37 6.08 17.30 -14.29
C SER A 37 5.18 16.13 -14.69
N GLN A 38 4.86 16.04 -15.99
CA GLN A 38 4.01 14.96 -16.52
C GLN A 38 4.62 13.58 -16.27
N LYS A 39 5.94 13.43 -16.42
CA LYS A 39 6.69 12.19 -16.12
C LYS A 39 6.48 11.75 -14.66
N ARG A 40 6.59 12.67 -13.71
CA ARG A 40 6.38 12.38 -12.27
C ARG A 40 4.94 11.93 -12.00
N LYS A 41 3.95 12.63 -12.57
CA LYS A 41 2.52 12.27 -12.44
C LYS A 41 2.19 10.90 -13.04
N ARG A 42 2.83 10.52 -14.15
CA ARG A 42 2.69 9.19 -14.78
C ARG A 42 3.26 8.10 -13.89
N ASN A 43 4.47 8.30 -13.34
CA ASN A 43 5.12 7.30 -12.48
C ASN A 43 4.33 7.00 -11.19
N PHE A 44 3.56 7.96 -10.68
CA PHE A 44 2.67 7.78 -9.52
C PHE A 44 1.36 7.04 -9.83
N ARG A 45 1.04 6.74 -11.09
CA ARG A 45 -0.14 5.93 -11.46
C ARG A 45 0.03 4.46 -11.12
N HIS A 46 1.27 3.97 -11.16
CA HIS A 46 1.57 2.56 -10.94
C HIS A 46 1.66 2.25 -9.46
N GLU A 47 1.12 1.10 -9.08
CA GLU A 47 1.33 0.52 -7.75
C GLU A 47 2.79 0.17 -7.54
N THR A 48 3.18 0.09 -6.28
CA THR A 48 4.52 -0.32 -5.86
C THR A 48 4.43 -1.32 -4.74
N GLU A 49 5.45 -2.16 -4.63
CA GLU A 49 5.64 -3.02 -3.48
C GLU A 49 5.92 -2.18 -2.23
N ILE A 50 5.44 -2.64 -1.08
CA ILE A 50 5.77 -2.06 0.23
C ILE A 50 7.24 -2.33 0.52
N ALA A 51 7.92 -1.37 1.16
CA ALA A 51 9.30 -1.54 1.56
C ALA A 51 9.44 -2.71 2.54
N GLU A 52 10.52 -3.48 2.42
CA GLU A 52 10.73 -4.70 3.22
C GLU A 52 10.60 -4.46 4.72
N ALA A 53 11.11 -3.33 5.21
CA ALA A 53 11.04 -2.91 6.62
C ALA A 53 9.59 -2.83 7.16
N ASP A 54 8.64 -2.41 6.34
CA ASP A 54 7.25 -2.20 6.75
C ASP A 54 6.38 -3.47 6.61
N THR A 55 6.86 -4.47 5.85
CA THR A 55 6.08 -5.67 5.51
C THR A 55 5.59 -6.41 6.74
N LYS A 56 6.44 -6.58 7.76
CA LYS A 56 6.12 -7.28 9.02
C LYS A 56 4.96 -6.62 9.76
N VAL A 57 4.95 -5.28 9.79
CA VAL A 57 3.90 -4.50 10.46
C VAL A 57 2.58 -4.63 9.71
N VAL A 58 2.61 -4.51 8.37
CA VAL A 58 1.42 -4.58 7.53
C VAL A 58 0.79 -5.97 7.53
N LYS A 59 1.60 -7.04 7.44
CA LYS A 59 1.11 -8.43 7.54
C LYS A 59 0.36 -8.68 8.84
N ARG A 60 0.97 -8.27 9.98
CA ARG A 60 0.35 -8.35 11.31
C ARG A 60 -1.00 -7.60 11.36
N GLN A 61 -1.07 -6.40 10.80
CA GLN A 61 -2.32 -5.62 10.77
C GLN A 61 -3.42 -6.25 9.90
N LEU A 62 -3.04 -6.97 8.86
CA LEU A 62 -3.96 -7.72 8.00
C LEU A 62 -4.35 -9.08 8.60
N GLY A 63 -3.78 -9.47 9.75
CA GLY A 63 -3.98 -10.80 10.33
C GLY A 63 -3.37 -11.92 9.50
N LEU A 64 -2.45 -11.57 8.59
CA LEU A 64 -1.67 -12.50 7.78
C LEU A 64 -0.41 -12.81 8.58
N ARG A 65 -0.19 -14.08 8.89
CA ARG A 65 0.98 -14.55 9.64
C ARG A 65 1.86 -15.36 8.72
#